data_AF-A0A2U3H4N4-F1
#
_entry.id   AF-A0A2U3H4N4-F1
#
_cell.length_a   1.000
_cell.length_b   1.000
_cell.length_c   1.000
_cell.angle_alpha   90.00
_cell.angle_beta   90.00
_cell.angle_gamma   90.00
#
_symmetry.space_group_name_H-M   'P 1'
#
loop_
_entity.id
_entity.type
_entity.pdbx_description
1 polymer ?
#
loop_
_entity_poly.entity_id
_entity_poly.type
_entity_poly.pdbx_seq_one_letter_code
_entity_poly.pdbx_strand_id
1 'polypeptide(L)'
;MWGRVRRIGVKVADGVRTRQRTGREDRPHNLFEAAAAYFSARVEGDQERIDEASGWVSPEALSFGVNELACRAVVALARERDESPRTVARALLGLPAA
;
A
#
# COMPACT_ATOMS: atom_id res chain seq x y z
N MET A 1 -16.14 -42.27 46.92
CA MET A 1 -16.35 -43.07 45.69
C MET A 1 -16.23 -42.16 44.49
N TRP A 2 -15.25 -42.42 43.61
CA TRP A 2 -15.01 -41.66 42.39
C TRP A 2 -16.01 -42.01 41.28
N GLY A 3 -16.63 -40.99 40.69
CA GLY A 3 -17.24 -41.02 39.36
C GLY A 3 -17.01 -39.65 38.71
N ARG A 4 -16.09 -39.50 37.75
CA ARG A 4 -16.32 -39.57 36.28
C ARG A 4 -17.48 -38.63 35.90
N VAL A 5 -17.35 -37.59 35.08
CA VAL A 5 -16.88 -37.56 33.68
C VAL A 5 -16.58 -36.11 33.27
N ARG A 6 -15.55 -36.00 32.43
CA ARG A 6 -14.98 -34.82 31.75
C ARG A 6 -15.80 -34.45 30.50
N ARG A 7 -15.77 -33.16 30.11
CA ARG A 7 -16.25 -32.52 28.85
C ARG A 7 -17.71 -32.07 28.83
N ILE A 8 -17.92 -30.75 28.73
CA ILE A 8 -18.54 -30.07 27.58
C ILE A 8 -18.08 -28.60 27.69
N GLY A 9 -17.03 -28.28 26.94
CA GLY A 9 -16.44 -26.95 26.85
C GLY A 9 -15.95 -26.73 25.44
N VAL A 10 -16.77 -27.05 24.43
CA VAL A 10 -16.49 -26.78 23.01
C VAL A 10 -17.83 -26.68 22.26
N LYS A 11 -18.59 -25.59 22.46
CA LYS A 11 -19.61 -25.18 21.48
C LYS A 11 -20.19 -23.77 21.67
N VAL A 12 -19.37 -22.78 22.04
CA VAL A 12 -19.76 -21.36 21.93
C VAL A 12 -18.59 -20.49 21.43
N ALA A 13 -17.62 -21.08 20.71
CA ALA A 13 -16.45 -20.37 20.19
C ALA A 13 -16.36 -20.36 18.65
N ASP A 14 -17.32 -20.98 17.95
CA ASP A 14 -17.38 -20.95 16.47
C ASP A 14 -18.21 -19.78 15.91
N GLY A 15 -19.07 -19.17 16.71
CA GLY A 15 -19.90 -18.03 16.28
C GLY A 15 -19.18 -16.68 16.25
N VAL A 16 -18.11 -16.53 17.02
CA VAL A 16 -17.36 -15.25 17.11
C VAL A 16 -16.14 -15.23 16.20
N ARG A 17 -15.57 -16.40 15.88
CA ARG A 17 -14.34 -16.48 15.07
C ARG A 17 -14.58 -16.53 13.56
N THR A 18 -15.81 -16.77 13.13
CA THR A 18 -16.17 -16.86 11.71
C THR A 18 -16.78 -15.57 11.16
N ARG A 19 -16.99 -14.54 12.00
CA ARG A 19 -17.47 -13.20 11.59
C ARG A 19 -16.37 -12.15 11.45
N GLN A 20 -15.12 -12.49 11.76
CA GLN A 20 -13.98 -11.56 11.61
C GLN A 20 -13.15 -11.76 10.33
N ARG A 21 -13.43 -12.79 9.52
CA ARG A 21 -12.70 -13.04 8.25
C ARG A 21 -13.54 -12.81 6.99
N THR A 22 -14.77 -12.35 7.13
CA THR A 22 -15.71 -12.11 6.01
C THR A 22 -16.28 -10.70 6.00
N GLY A 23 -15.65 -9.76 6.73
CA GLY A 23 -16.12 -8.38 6.91
C GLY A 23 -15.09 -7.30 6.56
N ARG A 24 -13.99 -7.67 5.89
CA ARG A 24 -13.28 -6.75 5.00
C ARG A 24 -13.79 -7.08 3.60
N GLU A 25 -15.06 -6.77 3.36
CA GLU A 25 -15.49 -6.50 1.99
C GLU A 25 -14.50 -5.46 1.46
N ASP A 26 -13.83 -5.77 0.34
CA ASP A 26 -12.81 -4.95 -0.30
C ASP A 26 -13.20 -3.48 -0.23
N ARG A 27 -12.63 -2.78 0.74
CA ARG A 27 -12.76 -1.34 0.75
C ARG A 27 -12.08 -0.91 -0.53
N PRO A 28 -12.75 -0.17 -1.43
CA PRO A 28 -12.14 0.23 -2.68
C PRO A 28 -10.81 0.87 -2.34
N HIS A 29 -9.73 0.29 -2.87
CA HIS A 29 -8.38 0.77 -2.62
C HIS A 29 -8.33 2.24 -2.93
N ASN A 30 -7.84 3.04 -1.99
CA ASN A 30 -7.76 4.47 -2.25
C ASN A 30 -6.66 4.71 -3.30
N LEU A 31 -6.82 5.77 -4.10
CA LEU A 31 -5.88 6.17 -5.14
C LEU A 31 -4.42 6.17 -4.67
N PHE A 32 -4.14 6.72 -3.48
CA PHE A 32 -2.79 6.84 -2.97
C PHE A 32 -2.23 5.51 -2.48
N GLU A 33 -3.07 4.60 -1.99
CA GLU A 33 -2.70 3.21 -1.70
C GLU A 33 -2.30 2.47 -2.98
N ALA A 34 -3.09 2.62 -4.05
CA ALA A 34 -2.77 2.03 -5.35
C ALA A 34 -1.44 2.58 -5.91
N ALA A 35 -1.24 3.90 -5.86
CA ALA A 35 -0.01 4.52 -6.32
C ALA A 35 1.21 4.08 -5.50
N ALA A 36 1.09 3.98 -4.18
CA ALA A 36 2.16 3.51 -3.31
C ALA A 36 2.52 2.04 -3.60
N ALA A 37 1.52 1.16 -3.66
CA ALA A 37 1.73 -0.26 -3.97
C ALA A 37 2.35 -0.45 -5.35
N TYR A 38 1.82 0.23 -6.37
CA TYR A 38 2.31 0.18 -7.74
C TYR A 38 3.77 0.67 -7.84
N PHE A 39 4.10 1.83 -7.26
CA PHE A 39 5.43 2.40 -7.37
C PHE A 39 6.47 1.58 -6.61
N SER A 40 6.15 1.09 -5.41
CA SER A 40 7.04 0.19 -4.67
C SER A 40 7.29 -1.11 -5.44
N ALA A 41 6.24 -1.75 -5.97
CA ALA A 41 6.39 -2.95 -6.78
C ALA A 41 7.23 -2.71 -8.05
N ARG A 42 7.07 -1.54 -8.71
CA ARG A 42 7.91 -1.12 -9.85
C ARG A 42 9.38 -0.99 -9.48
N VAL A 43 9.69 -0.42 -8.33
CA VAL A 43 11.08 -0.28 -7.84
C VAL A 43 11.66 -1.65 -7.45
N GLU A 44 10.84 -2.52 -6.88
CA GLU A 44 11.23 -3.87 -6.46
C GLU A 44 11.30 -4.87 -7.63
N GLY A 45 10.70 -4.54 -8.78
CA GLY A 45 10.62 -5.44 -9.94
C GLY A 45 9.58 -6.56 -9.80
N ASP A 46 8.60 -6.39 -8.92
CA ASP A 46 7.55 -7.38 -8.65
C ASP A 46 6.39 -7.22 -9.65
N GLN A 47 6.48 -7.92 -10.79
CA GLN A 47 5.49 -7.79 -11.87
C GLN A 47 4.08 -8.23 -11.48
N GLU A 48 3.94 -9.26 -10.64
CA GLU A 48 2.64 -9.74 -10.18
C GLU A 48 1.92 -8.64 -9.37
N ARG A 49 2.66 -8.00 -8.47
CA ARG A 49 2.13 -6.91 -7.65
C ARG A 49 1.88 -5.62 -8.45
N ILE A 50 2.66 -5.38 -9.50
CA ILE A 50 2.40 -4.29 -10.45
C ILE A 50 1.04 -4.48 -11.11
N ASP A 51 0.77 -5.68 -11.62
CA ASP A 51 -0.48 -5.99 -12.32
C ASP A 51 -1.66 -5.90 -11.35
N GLU A 52 -1.52 -6.44 -10.14
CA GLU A 52 -2.52 -6.34 -9.07
C GLU A 52 -2.88 -4.87 -8.76
N ALA A 53 -1.87 -4.05 -8.39
CA ALA A 53 -2.09 -2.66 -8.00
C ALA A 53 -2.62 -1.79 -9.14
N SER A 54 -2.27 -2.12 -10.40
CA SER A 54 -2.79 -1.41 -11.56
C SER A 54 -4.29 -1.62 -11.79
N GLY A 55 -4.85 -2.73 -11.29
CA GLY A 55 -6.27 -3.04 -11.38
C GLY A 55 -7.13 -2.40 -10.29
N TRP A 56 -6.52 -1.78 -9.27
CA TRP A 56 -7.24 -1.22 -8.13
C TRP A 56 -8.00 0.08 -8.45
N VAL A 57 -7.52 0.86 -9.41
CA VAL A 57 -8.08 2.16 -9.80
C VAL A 57 -7.98 2.35 -11.32
N SER A 58 -8.62 3.39 -11.88
CA SER A 58 -8.46 3.69 -13.31
C SER A 58 -7.01 4.08 -13.64
N PRO A 59 -6.56 3.89 -14.90
CA PRO A 59 -5.22 4.33 -15.32
C PRO A 59 -4.96 5.82 -15.06
N GLU A 60 -5.97 6.67 -15.26
CA GLU A 60 -5.87 8.13 -15.03
C GLU A 60 -5.69 8.44 -13.54
N ALA A 61 -6.44 7.73 -12.69
CA ALA A 61 -6.31 7.80 -11.25
C ALA A 61 -4.89 7.37 -10.82
N LEU A 62 -4.41 6.20 -11.27
CA LEU A 62 -3.06 5.74 -10.95
C LEU A 62 -1.98 6.74 -11.38
N SER A 63 -2.08 7.28 -12.60
CA SER A 63 -1.16 8.29 -13.12
C SER A 63 -1.13 9.55 -12.24
N PHE A 64 -2.30 10.05 -11.83
CA PHE A 64 -2.40 11.18 -10.90
C PHE A 64 -1.73 10.86 -9.56
N GLY A 65 -1.99 9.68 -8.98
CA GLY A 65 -1.39 9.26 -7.71
C GLY A 65 0.14 9.15 -7.78
N VAL A 66 0.69 8.62 -8.87
CA VAL A 66 2.14 8.52 -9.10
C VAL A 66 2.77 9.91 -9.28
N ASN A 67 2.12 10.81 -10.01
CA ASN A 67 2.60 12.19 -10.16
C ASN A 67 2.65 12.93 -8.82
N GLU A 68 1.61 12.80 -7.99
CA GLU A 68 1.57 13.37 -6.64
C GLU A 68 2.65 12.78 -5.73
N LEU A 69 2.89 11.47 -5.81
CA LEU A 69 3.99 10.82 -5.08
C LEU A 69 5.34 11.43 -5.48
N ALA A 70 5.60 11.62 -6.77
CA ALA A 70 6.83 12.23 -7.26
C ALA A 70 6.99 13.68 -6.75
N CYS A 71 5.95 14.51 -6.82
CA CYS A 71 5.97 15.86 -6.28
C CYS A 71 6.31 15.88 -4.78
N ARG A 72 5.65 15.04 -3.98
CA ARG A 72 5.90 14.95 -2.53
C ARG A 72 7.31 14.47 -2.22
N ALA A 73 7.81 13.48 -2.96
CA ALA A 73 9.17 12.96 -2.79
C ALA A 73 10.22 14.05 -3.09
N VAL A 74 10.05 14.80 -4.18
CA VAL A 74 10.97 15.90 -4.52
C VAL A 74 10.95 17.00 -3.45
N VAL A 75 9.76 17.39 -2.94
CA VAL A 75 9.66 18.41 -1.88
C VAL A 75 10.31 17.92 -0.58
N ALA A 76 10.11 16.67 -0.20
CA ALA A 76 10.73 16.08 0.98
C ALA A 76 12.25 16.06 0.84
N LEU A 77 12.78 15.53 -0.27
CA LEU A 77 14.21 15.45 -0.55
C LEU A 77 14.88 16.83 -0.65
N ALA A 78 14.20 17.81 -1.24
CA ALA A 78 14.69 19.19 -1.31
C ALA A 78 14.92 19.77 0.08
N ARG A 79 13.98 19.55 1.01
CA ARG A 79 14.12 19.99 2.41
C ARG A 79 15.23 19.24 3.14
N GLU A 80 15.34 17.92 2.92
CA GLU A 80 16.40 17.11 3.53
C GLU A 80 17.81 17.52 3.07
N ARG A 81 17.93 17.99 1.83
CA ARG A 81 19.22 18.38 1.21
C ARG A 81 19.53 19.87 1.32
N ASP A 82 18.61 20.68 1.84
CA ASP A 82 18.66 22.15 1.78
C ASP A 82 18.89 22.67 0.34
N GLU A 83 18.26 22.03 -0.63
CA GLU A 83 18.36 22.35 -2.05
C GLU A 83 17.00 22.79 -2.62
N SER A 84 17.03 23.48 -3.76
CA SER A 84 15.79 23.79 -4.48
C SER A 84 15.14 22.53 -5.06
N PRO A 85 13.80 22.43 -5.10
CA PRO A 85 13.10 21.33 -5.78
C PRO A 85 13.55 21.13 -7.23
N ARG A 86 13.90 22.22 -7.94
CA ARG A 86 14.42 22.19 -9.31
C ARG A 86 15.76 21.46 -9.37
N THR A 87 16.68 21.75 -8.45
CA THR A 87 18.00 21.10 -8.37
C THR A 87 17.83 19.61 -8.14
N VAL A 88 17.02 19.22 -7.14
CA VAL A 88 16.76 17.82 -6.79
C VAL A 88 16.12 17.07 -7.96
N ALA A 89 15.07 17.62 -8.58
CA ALA A 89 14.40 16.97 -9.70
C ALA A 89 15.35 16.73 -10.89
N ARG A 90 16.20 17.72 -11.22
CA ARG A 90 17.20 17.57 -12.29
C ARG A 90 18.24 16.51 -11.94
N ALA A 91 18.74 16.50 -10.70
CA ALA A 91 19.70 15.50 -10.24
C ALA A 91 19.12 14.07 -10.28
N LEU A 92 17.88 13.86 -9.83
CA LEU A 92 17.21 12.55 -9.89
C LEU A 92 17.03 12.03 -11.33
N LEU A 93 16.89 12.94 -12.29
CA LEU A 93 16.76 12.61 -13.71
C LEU A 93 18.11 12.59 -14.47
N GLY A 94 19.24 12.77 -13.78
CA GLY A 94 20.57 12.79 -14.41
C GLY A 94 20.82 13.99 -15.32
N LEU A 95 20.08 15.08 -15.13
CA LEU A 95 20.20 16.31 -15.94
C LEU A 95 21.28 17.24 -15.35
N PRO A 96 21.97 18.06 -16.19
CA PRO A 96 22.94 19.05 -15.71
C PRO A 96 22.33 20.03 -14.73
N ALA A 97 23.12 20.59 -13.81
CA ALA A 97 22.68 21.70 -12.97
C ALA A 97 22.20 22.89 -13.85
N ALA A 98 21.15 23.58 -13.39
CA ALA A 98 20.55 24.71 -14.09
C ALA A 98 21.26 26.02 -13.77
#